data_AF-A0A116PEK7-F1
#
_entry.id   AF-A0A116PEK7-F1
#
_cell.length_a   1.000
_cell.length_b   1.000
_cell.length_c   1.000
_cell.angle_alpha   90.00
_cell.angle_beta   90.00
_cell.angle_gamma   90.00
#
_symmetry.space_group_name_H-M   'P 1'
#
loop_
_entity.id
_entity.type
_entity.pdbx_description
1 polymer ?
#
loop_
_entity_poly.entity_id
_entity_poly.type
_entity_poly.pdbx_seq_one_letter_code
_entity_poly.pdbx_strand_id
1 'polypeptide(L)'
;MNRDKKPGMETVKIGGIVYEVSKEPDLQGKSGEWGHIEYKTGKIVLDDSTSQQIEDQTLIHEIAHGILVEAGYVQHEEEQADRIGKILYQVLTDNDFSWLWKGGTNG
;
A
#
# COMPACT_ATOMS: atom_id res chain seq x y z
N MET A 1 22.16 1.03 -5.21
CA MET A 1 21.42 1.58 -4.05
C MET A 1 20.74 0.41 -3.37
N ASN A 2 20.98 0.26 -2.07
CA ASN A 2 20.50 -0.88 -1.28
C ASN A 2 18.96 -0.88 -1.33
N ARG A 3 18.37 -1.97 -1.84
CA ARG A 3 16.93 -2.13 -2.09
C ARG A 3 16.15 -2.46 -0.81
N ASP A 4 16.88 -2.58 0.30
CA ASP A 4 16.36 -3.05 1.56
C ASP A 4 15.94 -1.84 2.41
N LYS A 5 14.62 -1.66 2.47
CA LYS A 5 13.86 -0.77 3.36
C LYS A 5 13.86 0.70 2.96
N LYS A 6 12.74 1.12 2.35
CA LYS A 6 12.29 2.51 2.43
C LYS A 6 11.96 2.83 3.90
N PRO A 7 12.68 3.77 4.55
CA PRO A 7 12.34 4.19 5.90
C PRO A 7 10.88 4.69 5.90
N GLY A 8 10.04 4.15 6.77
CA GLY A 8 8.65 4.60 6.95
C GLY A 8 7.57 3.80 6.21
N MET A 9 7.92 2.76 5.44
CA MET A 9 6.94 1.89 4.75
C MET A 9 6.70 0.54 5.45
N GLU A 10 7.24 0.29 6.64
CA GLU A 10 7.08 -1.00 7.33
C GLU A 10 5.63 -1.24 7.81
N THR A 11 4.86 -0.18 8.02
CA THR A 11 3.44 -0.27 8.40
C THR A 11 2.62 0.86 7.79
N VAL A 12 1.32 0.61 7.60
CA VAL A 12 0.33 1.62 7.19
C VAL A 12 -0.87 1.55 8.12
N LYS A 13 -1.32 2.70 8.61
CA LYS A 13 -2.53 2.77 9.44
C LYS A 13 -3.73 3.20 8.60
N ILE A 14 -4.79 2.37 8.59
CA ILE A 14 -6.02 2.58 7.81
C ILE A 14 -7.20 2.35 8.73
N GLY A 15 -8.15 3.29 8.83
CA GLY A 15 -9.38 3.12 9.61
C GLY A 15 -9.21 2.88 11.12
N GLY A 16 -7.99 2.98 11.66
CA GLY A 16 -7.68 2.62 13.04
C GLY A 16 -6.89 1.32 13.18
N ILE A 17 -6.84 0.49 12.13
CA ILE A 17 -6.07 -0.74 12.04
C ILE A 17 -4.67 -0.46 11.48
N VAL A 18 -3.66 -1.12 12.03
CA VAL A 18 -2.28 -1.04 11.55
C VAL A 18 -2.00 -2.29 10.72
N TYR A 19 -1.57 -2.09 9.48
CA TYR A 19 -1.16 -3.15 8.58
C TYR A 19 0.35 -3.19 8.47
N GLU A 20 0.94 -4.37 8.64
CA GLU A 20 2.35 -4.60 8.33
C GLU A 20 2.54 -4.74 6.82
N VAL A 21 3.57 -4.10 6.26
CA VAL A 21 3.92 -4.27 4.84
C VAL A 21 5.11 -5.22 4.74
N SER A 22 4.96 -6.25 3.93
CA SER A 22 6.01 -7.24 3.68
C SER A 22 6.16 -7.50 2.19
N LYS A 23 7.25 -8.17 1.82
CA LYS A 23 7.51 -8.60 0.45
C LYS A 23 7.72 -10.11 0.38
N GLU A 24 7.23 -10.71 -0.69
CA GLU A 24 7.43 -12.12 -0.99
C GLU A 24 8.09 -12.31 -2.37
N PRO A 25 9.07 -13.22 -2.48
CA PRO A 25 9.72 -13.48 -3.76
C PRO A 25 8.77 -14.07 -4.79
N ASP A 26 8.69 -13.43 -5.97
CA ASP A 26 7.92 -13.92 -7.13
C ASP A 26 6.47 -14.32 -6.78
N LEU A 27 5.78 -13.42 -6.06
CA LEU A 27 4.36 -13.58 -5.72
C LEU A 27 3.52 -13.72 -6.99
N GLN A 28 3.79 -12.90 -8.01
CA GLN A 28 3.12 -12.93 -9.30
C GLN A 28 3.29 -14.28 -10.00
N GLY A 29 4.49 -14.87 -9.94
CA GLY A 29 4.74 -16.19 -10.50
C GLY A 29 3.98 -17.30 -9.75
N LYS A 30 3.69 -17.11 -8.45
CA LYS A 30 3.06 -18.11 -7.57
C LYS A 30 1.54 -18.01 -7.51
N SER A 31 0.99 -16.81 -7.32
CA SER A 31 -0.46 -16.58 -7.17
C SER A 31 -1.08 -15.82 -8.35
N GLY A 32 -0.27 -15.14 -9.16
CA GLY A 32 -0.76 -14.25 -10.21
C GLY A 32 -1.09 -12.83 -9.73
N GLU A 33 -0.73 -12.49 -8.48
CA GLU A 33 -0.97 -11.19 -7.86
C GLU A 33 0.35 -10.41 -7.65
N TRP A 34 0.32 -9.10 -7.87
CA TRP A 34 1.44 -8.21 -7.54
C TRP A 34 1.43 -7.79 -6.08
N GLY A 35 0.26 -7.86 -5.43
CA GLY A 35 0.07 -7.64 -4.02
C GLY A 35 -1.31 -8.10 -3.58
N HIS A 36 -1.49 -8.22 -2.28
CA HIS A 36 -2.78 -8.53 -1.66
C HIS A 36 -2.80 -8.12 -0.19
N ILE A 37 -4.02 -7.99 0.37
CA ILE A 37 -4.25 -7.80 1.80
C ILE A 37 -4.72 -9.10 2.46
N GLU A 38 -4.02 -9.50 3.51
CA GLU A 38 -4.45 -10.51 4.46
C GLU A 38 -5.18 -9.84 5.63
N TYR A 39 -6.48 -9.56 5.47
CA TYR A 39 -7.25 -8.78 6.45
C TYR A 39 -7.26 -9.39 7.86
N LYS A 40 -7.22 -10.72 7.96
CA LYS A 40 -7.23 -11.43 9.25
C LYS A 40 -5.96 -11.20 10.07
N THR A 41 -4.82 -11.07 9.40
CA THR A 41 -3.50 -10.89 10.02
C THR A 41 -3.05 -9.43 10.00
N GLY A 42 -3.75 -8.55 9.28
CA GLY A 42 -3.39 -7.14 9.15
C GLY A 42 -2.08 -7.00 8.38
N LYS A 43 -1.96 -7.66 7.23
CA LYS A 43 -0.73 -7.70 6.45
C LYS A 43 -0.99 -7.33 4.99
N ILE A 44 -0.16 -6.45 4.45
CA ILE A 44 -0.08 -6.16 3.02
C ILE A 44 1.16 -6.87 2.50
N VAL A 45 0.97 -7.71 1.49
CA VAL A 45 2.06 -8.48 0.86
C VAL A 45 2.25 -7.94 -0.55
N LEU A 46 3.51 -7.71 -0.94
CA LEU A 46 3.89 -7.24 -2.26
C LEU A 46 4.89 -8.19 -2.91
N ASP A 47 4.89 -8.22 -4.23
CA ASP A 47 5.92 -8.90 -5.02
C ASP A 47 7.26 -8.14 -4.99
N ASP A 48 8.35 -8.83 -4.64
CA ASP A 48 9.70 -8.24 -4.55
C ASP A 48 10.47 -8.13 -5.89
N SER A 49 9.93 -8.72 -6.96
CA SER A 49 10.56 -8.83 -8.28
C SER A 49 10.20 -7.66 -9.20
N THR A 50 9.32 -6.76 -8.74
CA THR A 50 8.84 -5.62 -9.51
C THR A 50 9.78 -4.40 -9.45
N SER A 51 9.61 -3.48 -10.39
CA SER A 51 10.31 -2.18 -10.32
C SER A 51 9.74 -1.32 -9.19
N GLN A 52 10.54 -0.39 -8.65
CA GLN A 52 10.11 0.44 -7.52
C GLN A 52 8.81 1.22 -7.78
N GLN A 53 8.61 1.73 -9.00
CA GLN A 53 7.40 2.48 -9.33
C GLN A 53 6.17 1.58 -9.38
N ILE A 54 6.32 0.33 -9.83
CA ILE A 54 5.25 -0.67 -9.83
C ILE A 54 4.93 -1.05 -8.39
N GLU A 55 5.95 -1.37 -7.58
CA GLU A 55 5.80 -1.66 -6.16
C GLU A 55 5.04 -0.55 -5.42
N ASP A 56 5.40 0.72 -5.66
CA ASP A 56 4.76 1.85 -5.00
C ASP A 56 3.29 1.99 -5.42
N GLN A 57 2.98 1.80 -6.70
CA GLN A 57 1.59 1.83 -7.18
C GLN A 57 0.77 0.67 -6.66
N THR A 58 1.35 -0.54 -6.63
CA THR A 58 0.71 -1.73 -6.04
C THR A 58 0.43 -1.50 -4.57
N LEU A 59 1.36 -0.95 -3.79
CA LEU A 59 1.11 -0.64 -2.39
C LEU A 59 -0.04 0.36 -2.21
N ILE A 60 -0.08 1.45 -3.00
CA ILE A 60 -1.19 2.40 -2.91
C ILE A 60 -2.52 1.78 -3.36
N HIS A 61 -2.50 0.86 -4.32
CA HIS A 61 -3.65 0.06 -4.71
C HIS A 61 -4.17 -0.82 -3.54
N GLU A 62 -3.29 -1.54 -2.85
CA GLU A 62 -3.68 -2.30 -1.65
C GLU A 62 -4.21 -1.36 -0.55
N ILE A 63 -3.57 -0.20 -0.33
CA ILE A 63 -4.07 0.79 0.63
C ILE A 63 -5.48 1.26 0.25
N ALA A 64 -5.80 1.40 -1.04
CA ALA A 64 -7.14 1.73 -1.49
C ALA A 64 -8.15 0.62 -1.14
N HIS A 65 -7.79 -0.66 -1.32
CA HIS A 65 -8.59 -1.78 -0.83
C HIS A 65 -8.84 -1.69 0.68
N GLY A 66 -7.78 -1.46 1.46
CA GLY A 66 -7.87 -1.30 2.91
C GLY A 66 -8.77 -0.13 3.31
N ILE A 67 -8.65 1.03 2.65
CA ILE A 67 -9.49 2.21 2.92
C ILE A 67 -10.97 1.87 2.69
N LEU A 68 -11.28 1.17 1.59
CA LEU A 68 -12.65 0.79 1.25
C LEU A 68 -13.23 -0.18 2.29
N VAL A 69 -12.49 -1.23 2.68
CA VAL A 69 -12.94 -2.17 3.72
C VAL A 69 -13.19 -1.47 5.04
N GLU A 70 -12.22 -0.69 5.52
CA GLU A 70 -12.33 -0.03 6.83
C GLU A 70 -13.37 1.11 6.84
N ALA A 71 -13.73 1.65 5.67
CA ALA A 71 -14.86 2.57 5.51
C ALA A 71 -16.23 1.87 5.44
N GLY A 72 -16.28 0.53 5.49
CA GLY A 72 -17.51 -0.28 5.45
C GLY A 72 -17.88 -0.84 4.08
N TYR A 73 -17.08 -0.60 3.04
CA TYR A 73 -17.25 -1.17 1.70
C TYR A 73 -16.55 -2.53 1.59
N VAL A 74 -16.98 -3.48 2.41
CA VAL A 74 -16.33 -4.81 2.55
C VAL A 74 -16.30 -5.60 1.23
N GLN A 75 -17.29 -5.41 0.36
CA GLN A 75 -17.37 -6.03 -0.96
C GLN A 75 -17.35 -4.95 -2.04
N HIS A 76 -16.17 -4.41 -2.32
CA HIS A 76 -15.95 -3.49 -3.43
C HIS A 76 -15.31 -4.22 -4.60
N GLU A 77 -15.50 -3.67 -5.80
CA GLU A 77 -14.91 -4.20 -7.03
C GLU A 77 -13.43 -3.82 -7.12
N GLU A 78 -12.63 -4.72 -7.70
CA GLU A 78 -11.20 -4.50 -8.00
C GLU A 78 -10.96 -3.18 -8.76
N GLU A 79 -11.83 -2.89 -9.73
CA GLU A 79 -11.74 -1.68 -10.54
C GLU A 79 -11.88 -0.40 -9.70
N GLN A 80 -12.61 -0.45 -8.58
CA GLN A 80 -12.75 0.70 -7.69
C GLN A 80 -11.43 0.97 -6.96
N ALA A 81 -10.77 -0.06 -6.46
CA ALA A 81 -9.46 0.08 -5.81
C ALA A 81 -8.38 0.51 -6.80
N ASP A 82 -8.36 -0.06 -8.02
CA ASP A 82 -7.42 0.34 -9.08
C ASP A 82 -7.54 1.83 -9.45
N ARG A 83 -8.77 2.31 -9.69
CA ARG A 83 -9.00 3.71 -10.05
C ARG A 83 -8.64 4.67 -8.92
N ILE A 84 -9.01 4.35 -7.68
CA ILE A 84 -8.66 5.18 -6.51
C ILE A 84 -7.16 5.15 -6.28
N GLY A 85 -6.54 3.96 -6.31
CA GLY A 85 -5.12 3.76 -6.08
C GLY A 85 -4.24 4.55 -7.05
N LYS A 86 -4.56 4.52 -8.35
CA LYS A 86 -3.83 5.30 -9.37
C LYS A 86 -3.83 6.80 -9.10
N ILE A 87 -5.01 7.36 -8.81
CA ILE A 87 -5.13 8.81 -8.56
C ILE A 87 -4.52 9.17 -7.21
N LEU A 88 -4.72 8.34 -6.19
CA LEU A 88 -4.13 8.55 -4.87
C LEU A 88 -2.60 8.52 -4.92
N TYR A 89 -2.01 7.59 -5.68
CA TYR A 89 -0.56 7.53 -5.85
C TYR A 89 -0.03 8.84 -6.42
N GLN A 90 -0.61 9.30 -7.54
CA GLN A 90 -0.20 10.54 -8.20
C GLN A 90 -0.38 11.77 -7.29
N VAL A 91 -1.49 11.84 -6.54
CA VAL A 91 -1.71 12.92 -5.56
C VAL A 91 -0.63 12.90 -4.48
N LEU A 92 -0.32 11.74 -3.89
CA LEU A 92 0.65 11.61 -2.80
C LEU A 92 2.10 11.85 -3.23
N THR A 93 2.47 11.49 -4.46
CA THR A 93 3.84 11.67 -4.97
C THR A 93 4.11 13.07 -5.51
N ASP A 94 3.10 13.72 -6.07
CA ASP A 94 3.29 14.98 -6.78
C ASP A 94 3.05 16.20 -5.89
N ASN A 95 2.59 16.00 -4.64
CA ASN A 95 2.25 17.07 -3.71
C ASN A 95 2.89 16.84 -2.33
N ASP A 96 3.31 17.93 -1.68
CA ASP A 96 3.84 17.90 -0.32
C ASP A 96 2.71 17.96 0.72
N PHE A 97 2.52 16.87 1.45
CA PHE A 97 1.57 16.74 2.55
C PHE A 97 2.22 16.77 3.94
N SER A 98 3.49 17.19 4.06
CA SER A 98 4.20 17.30 5.34
C SER A 98 3.46 18.13 6.38
N TRP A 99 2.72 19.16 5.95
CA TRP A 99 1.88 20.00 6.80
C TRP A 99 0.71 19.26 7.48
N LEU A 100 0.27 18.13 6.93
CA LEU A 100 -0.83 17.31 7.45
C LEU A 100 -0.34 16.12 8.30
N TRP A 101 0.90 15.70 8.10
CA TRP A 101 1.51 14.58 8.81
C TRP A 101 1.82 14.95 10.27
N LYS A 102 1.36 14.11 11.22
CA LYS A 102 1.48 14.36 12.67
C LYS A 102 2.54 13.48 13.36
N GLY A 103 3.38 12.77 12.61
CA GLY A 103 4.04 11.53 13.06
C GLY A 103 5.55 11.52 13.35
N GLY A 104 6.23 12.66 13.55
CA GLY A 104 7.55 12.69 14.21
C GLY A 104 8.56 13.72 13.68
N THR A 105 8.66 14.85 14.39
CA THR A 105 9.61 16.00 14.32
C THR A 105 10.21 16.37 12.96
N ASN A 106 9.78 17.54 12.47
CA ASN A 106 10.67 18.47 11.77
C ASN A 106 11.87 18.75 12.68
N GLY A 107 13.04 18.23 12.30
CA GLY A 107 14.35 18.55 12.86
C GLY A 107 15.34 18.65 11.72
#